data_AF-A0A0H5PXK3-F1
#
_entry.id   AF-A0A0H5PXK3-F1
#
_cell.length_a   1.000
_cell.length_b   1.000
_cell.length_c   1.000
_cell.angle_alpha   90.00
_cell.angle_beta   90.00
_cell.angle_gamma   90.00
#
_symmetry.space_group_name_H-M   'P 1'
#
loop_
_entity.id
_entity.type
_entity.pdbx_description
1 polymer ?
#
loop_
_entity_poly.entity_id
_entity_poly.type
_entity_poly.pdbx_seq_one_letter_code
_entity_poly.pdbx_strand_id
1 'polypeptide(L)'
;MKKLNPATRSQIEELLRNGDTVASISRATGVHINTIYQIRNMMYTNEIPADAPIPCGLTSLADAQMIANMCSGFGFDHPDVRKLLADKALEMDEIKKFQAWAQNNLEFCTKATLRARDRYEAELEKQDRLHKETVQKLTAKYEKENKDLVISVDLLKKAIASLSKED
;
A
#
# COMPACT_ATOMS: atom_id res chain seq x y z
N MET A 1 21.17 10.86 3.35
CA MET A 1 19.87 11.19 2.72
C MET A 1 19.60 12.68 2.92
N LYS A 2 19.24 13.43 1.87
CA LYS A 2 18.72 14.78 2.06
C LYS A 2 17.45 14.66 2.91
N LYS A 3 17.38 15.40 4.03
CA LYS A 3 16.19 15.39 4.89
C LYS A 3 14.98 15.82 4.06
N LEU A 4 13.97 14.96 3.99
CA LEU A 4 12.70 15.32 3.39
C LEU A 4 12.09 16.47 4.20
N ASN A 5 11.44 17.42 3.52
CA ASN A 5 10.68 18.45 4.21
C ASN A 5 9.59 17.77 5.08
N PRO A 6 9.44 18.13 6.37
CA PRO A 6 8.39 17.61 7.24
C PRO A 6 6.98 17.68 6.65
N ALA A 7 6.63 18.77 5.94
CA ALA A 7 5.31 18.91 5.32
C ALA A 7 5.08 17.87 4.21
N THR A 8 6.09 17.64 3.37
CA THR A 8 6.06 16.62 2.32
C THR A 8 5.99 15.22 2.92
N ARG A 9 6.66 14.99 4.05
CA ARG A 9 6.56 13.71 4.76
C ARG A 9 5.14 13.48 5.28
N SER A 10 4.55 14.45 5.97
CA SER A 10 3.17 14.33 6.49
C SER A 10 2.15 14.08 5.37
N GLN A 11 2.31 14.76 4.24
CA GLN A 11 1.47 14.53 3.05
C GLN A 11 1.60 13.10 2.52
N ILE A 12 2.82 12.57 2.40
CA ILE A 12 3.05 11.18 1.96
C ILE A 12 2.40 10.19 2.94
N GLU A 13 2.54 10.42 4.25
CA GLU A 13 1.95 9.55 5.27
C GLU A 13 0.41 9.57 5.23
N GLU A 14 -0.21 10.74 4.98
CA GLU A 14 -1.65 10.86 4.82
C GLU A 14 -2.17 10.12 3.57
N LEU A 15 -1.51 10.28 2.43
CA LEU A 15 -1.85 9.56 1.19
C LEU A 15 -1.70 8.04 1.38
N LEU A 16 -0.64 7.59 2.07
CA LEU A 16 -0.45 6.18 2.41
C LEU A 16 -1.58 5.65 3.32
N ARG A 17 -2.04 6.45 4.30
CA ARG A 17 -3.19 6.12 5.16
C ARG A 17 -4.51 6.02 4.38
N ASN A 18 -4.67 6.86 3.36
CA ASN A 18 -5.83 6.85 2.47
C ASN A 18 -5.82 5.68 1.46
N GLY A 19 -4.76 4.86 1.46
CA GLY A 19 -4.65 3.69 0.59
C GLY A 19 -4.06 3.97 -0.79
N ASP A 20 -3.49 5.16 -1.01
CA ASP A 20 -2.84 5.47 -2.29
C ASP A 20 -1.61 4.60 -2.54
N THR A 21 -1.41 4.24 -3.80
CA THR A 21 -0.25 3.45 -4.24
C THR A 21 1.05 4.26 -4.15
N VAL A 22 2.17 3.58 -3.92
CA VAL A 22 3.49 4.25 -3.88
C VAL A 22 3.78 4.99 -5.21
N ALA A 23 3.33 4.43 -6.34
CA ALA A 23 3.47 5.03 -7.66
C ALA A 23 2.58 6.28 -7.87
N SER A 24 1.35 6.31 -7.34
CA SER A 24 0.50 7.52 -7.39
C SER A 24 1.07 8.61 -6.50
N ILE A 25 1.54 8.26 -5.30
CA ILE A 25 2.16 9.21 -4.37
C ILE A 25 3.45 9.80 -4.95
N SER A 26 4.28 8.97 -5.60
CA SER A 26 5.51 9.44 -6.26
C SER A 26 5.21 10.48 -7.34
N ARG A 27 4.16 10.25 -8.15
CA ARG A 27 3.70 11.21 -9.16
C ARG A 27 3.13 12.49 -8.56
N ALA A 28 2.37 12.38 -7.47
CA ALA A 28 1.74 13.54 -6.82
C ALA A 28 2.73 14.43 -6.05
N THR A 29 3.75 13.83 -5.46
CA THR A 29 4.69 14.52 -4.54
C THR A 29 6.06 14.80 -5.17
N GLY A 30 6.38 14.19 -6.31
CA GLY A 30 7.71 14.24 -6.93
C GLY A 30 8.79 13.50 -6.13
N VAL A 31 8.42 12.81 -5.04
CA VAL A 31 9.37 12.05 -4.21
C VAL A 31 9.66 10.70 -4.85
N HIS A 32 10.94 10.33 -4.84
CA HIS A 32 11.38 9.05 -5.39
C HIS A 32 10.71 7.87 -4.66
N ILE A 33 10.28 6.89 -5.44
CA ILE A 33 9.52 5.70 -5.02
C ILE A 33 10.17 5.00 -3.81
N ASN A 34 11.49 4.78 -3.84
CA ASN A 34 12.25 4.18 -2.74
C ASN A 34 12.09 4.92 -1.40
N THR A 35 12.02 6.25 -1.42
CA THR A 35 11.86 7.06 -0.21
C THR A 35 10.45 6.91 0.37
N ILE A 36 9.44 6.80 -0.50
CA ILE A 36 8.05 6.56 -0.10
C ILE A 36 7.90 5.14 0.46
N TYR A 37 8.55 4.14 -0.14
CA TYR A 37 8.63 2.79 0.44
C TYR A 37 9.24 2.80 1.83
N GLN A 38 10.31 3.56 2.07
CA GLN A 38 10.90 3.68 3.39
C GLN A 38 9.93 4.31 4.40
N ILE A 39 9.22 5.38 4.02
CA ILE A 39 8.18 6.00 4.86
C ILE A 39 7.05 5.02 5.15
N ARG A 40 6.51 4.36 4.11
CA ARG A 40 5.50 3.30 4.21
C ARG A 40 5.94 2.21 5.18
N ASN A 41 7.16 1.72 5.05
CA ASN A 41 7.68 0.66 5.93
C ASN A 41 7.76 1.13 7.39
N MET A 42 8.13 2.39 7.63
CA MET A 42 8.11 2.99 8.97
C MET A 42 6.70 3.24 9.52
N MET A 43 5.68 3.32 8.66
CA MET A 43 4.28 3.47 9.09
C MET A 43 3.62 2.13 9.43
N TYR A 44 3.85 1.11 8.58
CA TYR A 44 3.25 -0.22 8.72
C TYR A 44 3.97 -1.13 9.73
N THR A 45 5.11 -0.70 10.27
CA THR A 45 5.67 -1.27 11.51
C THR A 45 4.73 -1.17 12.73
N ASN A 46 3.56 -0.53 12.61
CA ASN A 46 2.59 -0.34 13.70
C ASN A 46 1.35 -1.26 13.65
N GLU A 47 1.15 -2.10 12.63
CA GLU A 47 0.06 -3.10 12.64
C GLU A 47 0.52 -4.35 13.39
N ILE A 48 -0.15 -4.65 14.51
CA ILE A 48 0.12 -5.81 15.37
C ILE A 48 -0.24 -7.09 14.61
N PRO A 49 0.72 -8.01 14.38
CA PRO A 49 0.39 -9.35 13.91
C PRO A 49 -0.54 -10.04 14.92
N ALA A 50 -1.59 -10.70 14.45
CA ALA A 50 -2.62 -11.30 15.31
C ALA A 50 -2.09 -12.34 16.31
N ASP A 51 -0.88 -12.84 16.09
CA ASP A 51 -0.15 -13.82 16.92
C ASP A 51 0.96 -13.19 17.80
N ALA A 52 1.11 -11.86 17.78
CA ALA A 52 2.11 -11.19 18.60
C ALA A 52 1.76 -11.36 20.10
N PRO A 53 2.69 -11.88 20.93
CA PRO A 53 2.46 -12.05 22.36
C PRO A 53 2.63 -10.70 23.07
N ILE A 54 1.70 -9.78 22.86
CA ILE A 54 1.72 -8.46 23.50
C ILE A 54 1.44 -8.64 25.00
N PRO A 55 2.27 -8.04 25.88
CA PRO A 55 2.03 -8.03 27.31
C PRO A 55 0.63 -7.50 27.65
N CYS A 56 -0.08 -8.13 28.58
CA CYS A 56 -1.51 -7.87 28.81
C CYS A 56 -1.84 -6.42 29.21
N GLY A 57 -0.86 -5.68 29.74
CA GLY A 57 -0.99 -4.26 30.09
C GLY A 57 -0.72 -3.27 28.94
N LEU A 58 -0.44 -3.75 27.72
CA LEU A 58 -0.11 -2.91 26.57
C LEU A 58 -1.12 -3.09 25.44
N THR A 59 -1.44 -1.97 24.77
CA THR A 59 -2.42 -1.93 23.68
C THR A 59 -1.79 -1.63 22.33
N SER A 60 -0.47 -1.37 22.27
CA SER A 60 0.24 -1.02 21.03
C SER A 60 1.56 -1.76 20.89
N LEU A 61 1.92 -2.13 19.64
CA LEU A 61 3.21 -2.74 19.32
C LEU A 61 4.37 -1.78 19.62
N ALA A 62 4.16 -0.49 19.39
CA ALA A 62 5.17 0.55 19.60
C ALA A 62 5.54 0.67 21.09
N ASP A 63 4.55 0.63 21.98
CA ASP A 63 4.79 0.65 23.42
C ASP A 63 5.50 -0.62 23.89
N ALA A 64 5.06 -1.79 23.39
CA ALA A 64 5.70 -3.08 23.68
C ALA A 64 7.16 -3.09 23.21
N GLN A 65 7.44 -2.54 22.03
CA GLN A 65 8.79 -2.44 21.50
C GLN A 65 9.66 -1.44 22.27
N MET A 66 9.11 -0.29 22.65
CA MET A 66 9.83 0.71 23.44
C MET A 66 10.27 0.12 24.78
N ILE A 67 9.36 -0.59 25.46
CA ILE A 67 9.62 -1.21 26.76
C ILE A 67 10.61 -2.35 26.63
N ALA A 68 10.46 -3.23 25.62
CA ALA A 68 11.41 -4.30 25.34
C ALA A 68 12.83 -3.77 25.05
N ASN A 69 12.94 -2.67 24.30
CA ASN A 69 14.23 -2.03 24.01
C ASN A 69 14.88 -1.44 25.28
N MET A 70 14.10 -0.80 26.16
CA MET A 70 14.63 -0.31 27.45
C MET A 70 15.10 -1.46 28.35
N CYS A 71 14.31 -2.53 28.45
CA CYS A 71 14.69 -3.72 29.23
C CYS A 71 15.99 -4.34 28.71
N SER A 72 16.15 -4.41 27.39
CA SER A 72 17.37 -4.91 26.75
C SER A 72 18.58 -3.97 26.88
N GLY A 73 18.35 -2.66 26.89
CA GLY A 73 19.41 -1.65 26.93
C GLY A 73 19.98 -1.41 28.34
N PHE A 74 19.11 -1.39 29.35
CA PHE A 74 19.50 -1.19 30.75
C PHE A 74 19.73 -2.50 31.51
N GLY A 75 19.18 -3.60 31.01
CA GLY A 75 19.14 -4.89 31.69
C GLY A 75 17.85 -5.06 32.50
N PHE A 76 17.31 -6.28 32.47
CA PHE A 76 16.05 -6.63 33.14
C PHE A 76 16.06 -6.42 34.66
N ASP A 77 17.24 -6.44 35.27
CA ASP A 77 17.41 -6.22 36.71
C ASP A 77 17.65 -4.76 37.10
N HIS A 78 17.67 -3.84 36.14
CA HIS A 78 17.90 -2.42 36.41
C HIS A 78 16.77 -1.82 37.26
N PRO A 79 17.07 -1.01 38.29
CA PRO A 79 16.05 -0.42 39.18
C PRO A 79 14.96 0.36 38.42
N ASP A 80 15.35 1.13 37.41
CA ASP A 80 14.40 1.91 36.59
C ASP A 80 13.49 1.03 35.73
N VAL A 81 14.00 -0.12 35.25
CA VAL A 81 13.20 -1.09 34.51
C VAL A 81 12.20 -1.75 35.45
N ARG A 82 12.62 -2.17 36.65
CA ARG A 82 11.72 -2.75 37.66
C ARG A 82 10.62 -1.78 38.06
N LYS A 83 10.97 -0.51 38.27
CA LYS A 83 9.99 0.55 38.57
C LYS A 83 9.00 0.75 37.43
N LEU A 84 9.49 0.86 36.19
CA LEU A 84 8.64 1.02 35.01
C LEU A 84 7.65 -0.15 34.83
N LEU A 85 8.13 -1.39 34.97
CA LEU A 85 7.29 -2.58 34.83
C LEU A 85 6.23 -2.63 35.93
N ALA A 86 6.59 -2.29 37.17
CA ALA A 86 5.64 -2.18 38.27
C ALA A 86 4.59 -1.08 38.04
N ASP A 87 5.01 0.11 37.61
CA ASP A 87 4.13 1.25 37.34
C ASP A 87 3.12 0.94 36.22
N LYS A 88 3.51 0.13 35.23
CA LYS A 88 2.66 -0.28 34.11
C LYS A 88 1.96 -1.63 34.31
N ALA A 89 2.11 -2.26 35.49
CA ALA A 89 1.59 -3.59 35.79
C ALA A 89 1.95 -4.64 34.72
N LEU A 90 3.23 -4.67 34.32
CA LEU A 90 3.75 -5.56 33.29
C LEU A 90 4.58 -6.68 33.90
N GLU A 91 4.32 -7.90 33.43
CA GLU A 91 5.07 -9.07 33.83
C GLU A 91 6.34 -9.23 33.01
N MET A 92 7.47 -9.44 33.69
CA MET A 92 8.78 -9.53 33.05
C MET A 92 8.88 -10.70 32.06
N ASP A 93 8.20 -11.81 32.34
CA ASP A 93 8.14 -12.95 31.44
C ASP A 93 7.37 -12.66 30.15
N GLU A 94 6.35 -11.79 30.19
CA GLU A 94 5.64 -11.34 29.00
C GLU A 94 6.54 -10.46 28.12
N ILE A 95 7.31 -9.55 28.72
CA ILE A 95 8.28 -8.73 27.99
C ILE A 95 9.34 -9.60 27.32
N LYS A 96 9.86 -10.63 28.01
CA LYS A 96 10.85 -11.56 27.44
C LYS A 96 10.27 -12.38 26.28
N LYS A 97 9.04 -12.87 26.42
CA LYS A 97 8.32 -13.57 25.34
C LYS A 97 8.11 -12.67 24.13
N PHE A 98 7.67 -11.43 24.34
CA PHE A 98 7.56 -10.42 23.29
C PHE A 98 8.91 -10.13 22.64
N GLN A 99 9.98 -9.95 23.41
CA GLN A 99 11.32 -9.66 22.88
C GLN A 99 11.86 -10.82 22.01
N ALA A 100 11.70 -12.07 22.46
CA ALA A 100 12.12 -13.24 21.69
C ALA A 100 11.32 -13.40 20.38
N TRP A 101 10.01 -13.11 20.42
CA TRP A 101 9.17 -13.05 19.24
C TRP A 101 9.61 -11.91 18.30
N ALA A 102 9.81 -10.70 18.84
CA ALA A 102 10.19 -9.49 18.12
C ALA A 102 11.48 -9.66 17.32
N GLN A 103 12.50 -10.27 17.92
CA GLN A 103 13.80 -10.56 17.27
C GLN A 103 13.66 -11.40 15.99
N ASN A 104 12.68 -12.28 15.93
CA ASN A 104 12.47 -13.19 14.81
C ASN A 104 11.37 -12.76 13.84
N ASN A 105 10.45 -11.89 14.28
CA ASN A 105 9.22 -11.61 13.53
C ASN A 105 9.09 -10.16 13.07
N LEU A 106 9.72 -9.15 13.70
CA LEU A 106 9.57 -7.75 13.26
C LEU A 106 10.12 -7.48 11.86
N GLU A 107 11.19 -8.16 11.46
CA GLU A 107 11.68 -8.11 10.07
C GLU A 107 10.77 -8.84 9.07
N PHE A 108 10.02 -9.86 9.52
CA PHE A 108 9.17 -10.68 8.68
C PHE A 108 7.75 -10.12 8.55
N CYS A 109 7.15 -9.58 9.60
CA CYS A 109 5.84 -8.95 9.58
C CYS A 109 5.81 -7.69 8.72
N THR A 110 6.95 -6.99 8.62
CA THR A 110 7.14 -5.90 7.65
C THR A 110 7.35 -6.46 6.24
N LYS A 111 8.35 -7.31 6.00
CA LYS A 111 8.66 -7.80 4.64
C LYS A 111 7.56 -8.66 4.02
N ALA A 112 6.87 -9.52 4.77
CA ALA A 112 5.84 -10.42 4.24
C ALA A 112 4.55 -9.66 3.89
N THR A 113 4.10 -8.74 4.74
CA THR A 113 2.94 -7.87 4.49
C THR A 113 3.22 -6.92 3.33
N LEU A 114 4.44 -6.35 3.27
CA LEU A 114 4.88 -5.53 2.14
C LEU A 114 4.92 -6.35 0.85
N ARG A 115 5.50 -7.56 0.84
CA ARG A 115 5.54 -8.43 -0.35
C ARG A 115 4.16 -8.94 -0.77
N ALA A 116 3.27 -9.22 0.16
CA ALA A 116 1.88 -9.61 -0.15
C ALA A 116 1.14 -8.44 -0.81
N ARG A 117 1.33 -7.22 -0.28
CA ARG A 117 0.71 -6.03 -0.84
C ARG A 117 1.37 -5.55 -2.14
N ASP A 118 2.68 -5.71 -2.30
CA ASP A 118 3.37 -5.40 -3.55
C ASP A 118 2.94 -6.37 -4.67
N ARG A 119 2.68 -7.65 -4.33
CA ARG A 119 2.05 -8.59 -5.26
C ARG A 119 0.65 -8.13 -5.65
N TYR A 120 -0.16 -7.74 -4.68
CA TYR A 120 -1.52 -7.25 -4.91
C TYR A 120 -1.55 -5.94 -5.74
N GLU A 121 -0.66 -4.98 -5.45
CA GLU A 121 -0.50 -3.74 -6.21
C GLU A 121 -0.03 -4.02 -7.65
N ALA A 122 0.92 -4.94 -7.86
CA ALA A 122 1.34 -5.37 -9.19
C ALA A 122 0.21 -6.07 -9.98
N GLU A 123 -0.63 -6.83 -9.30
CA GLU A 123 -1.81 -7.49 -9.88
C GLU A 123 -2.87 -6.46 -10.32
N LEU A 124 -3.12 -5.45 -9.48
CA LEU A 124 -3.96 -4.29 -9.79
C LEU A 124 -3.41 -3.52 -11.00
N GLU A 125 -2.12 -3.18 -11.03
CA GLU A 125 -1.51 -2.50 -12.18
C GLU A 125 -1.57 -3.33 -13.47
N LYS A 126 -1.51 -4.66 -13.36
CA LYS A 126 -1.69 -5.57 -14.50
C LYS A 126 -3.12 -5.56 -14.98
N GLN A 127 -4.11 -5.62 -14.08
CA GLN A 127 -5.52 -5.50 -14.43
C GLN A 127 -5.83 -4.14 -15.07
N ASP A 128 -5.27 -3.06 -14.54
CA ASP A 128 -5.52 -1.70 -15.02
C ASP A 128 -4.94 -1.48 -16.43
N ARG A 129 -3.74 -2.03 -16.70
CA ARG A 129 -3.17 -2.09 -18.07
C ARG A 129 -4.04 -2.91 -19.01
N LEU A 130 -4.45 -4.10 -18.58
CA LEU A 130 -5.29 -4.98 -19.39
C LEU A 130 -6.62 -4.30 -19.72
N HIS A 131 -7.21 -3.61 -18.75
CA HIS A 131 -8.43 -2.84 -18.93
C HIS A 131 -8.25 -1.72 -19.95
N LYS A 132 -7.19 -0.90 -19.83
CA LYS A 132 -6.88 0.15 -20.81
C LYS A 132 -6.67 -0.38 -22.22
N GLU A 133 -5.92 -1.47 -22.38
CA GLU A 133 -5.71 -2.11 -23.68
C GLU A 133 -7.03 -2.65 -24.26
N THR A 134 -7.88 -3.23 -23.40
CA THR A 134 -9.20 -3.75 -23.81
C THR A 134 -10.11 -2.63 -24.26
N VAL A 135 -10.17 -1.53 -23.51
CA VAL A 135 -10.94 -0.33 -23.88
C VAL A 135 -10.44 0.25 -25.20
N GLN A 136 -9.12 0.41 -25.39
CA GLN A 136 -8.58 0.90 -26.66
C GLN A 136 -8.94 0.00 -27.84
N LYS A 137 -8.84 -1.33 -27.69
CA LYS A 137 -9.23 -2.28 -28.75
C LYS A 137 -10.72 -2.22 -29.07
N LEU A 138 -11.57 -2.12 -28.06
CA LEU A 138 -13.02 -1.97 -28.25
C LEU A 138 -13.36 -0.66 -28.94
N THR A 139 -12.77 0.46 -28.52
CA THR A 139 -12.97 1.76 -29.16
C THR A 139 -12.56 1.71 -30.63
N ALA A 140 -11.38 1.18 -30.94
CA ALA A 140 -10.91 1.05 -32.33
C ALA A 140 -11.82 0.14 -33.17
N LYS A 141 -12.37 -0.93 -32.58
CA LYS A 141 -13.34 -1.81 -33.26
C LYS A 141 -14.64 -1.07 -33.58
N TYR A 142 -15.22 -0.36 -32.61
CA TYR A 142 -16.45 0.40 -32.80
C TYR A 142 -16.28 1.57 -33.78
N GLU A 143 -15.13 2.25 -33.76
CA GLU A 143 -14.83 3.29 -34.75
C GLU A 143 -14.76 2.74 -36.17
N LYS A 144 -14.23 1.53 -36.36
CA LYS A 144 -14.20 0.86 -37.66
C LYS A 144 -15.61 0.44 -38.10
N GLU A 145 -16.37 -0.23 -37.22
CA GLU A 145 -17.74 -0.65 -37.52
C GLU A 145 -18.65 0.55 -37.87
N ASN A 146 -18.51 1.67 -37.16
CA ASN A 146 -19.23 2.90 -37.47
C ASN A 146 -18.85 3.46 -38.85
N LYS A 147 -17.56 3.45 -39.23
CA LYS A 147 -17.14 3.88 -40.57
C LYS A 147 -17.73 2.99 -41.66
N ASP A 148 -17.72 1.67 -41.46
CA ASP A 148 -18.26 0.71 -42.42
C ASP A 148 -19.79 0.86 -42.57
N LEU A 149 -20.51 1.12 -41.48
CA LEU A 149 -21.94 1.43 -41.49
C LEU A 149 -22.24 2.73 -42.24
N VAL A 150 -21.48 3.81 -42.00
CA VAL A 150 -21.64 5.09 -42.71
C VAL A 150 -21.47 4.91 -44.22
N ILE A 151 -20.45 4.17 -44.64
CA ILE A 151 -20.22 3.85 -46.06
C ILE A 151 -21.40 3.06 -46.65
N SER A 152 -21.89 2.06 -45.91
CA SER A 152 -23.01 1.23 -46.34
C SER A 152 -24.31 2.04 -46.51
N VAL A 153 -24.58 2.95 -45.58
CA VAL A 153 -25.72 3.88 -45.65
C VAL A 153 -25.61 4.81 -46.86
N ASP A 154 -24.42 5.34 -47.15
CA ASP A 154 -24.21 6.20 -48.32
C ASP A 154 -24.36 5.45 -49.65
N LEU A 155 -23.90 4.19 -49.71
CA LEU A 155 -24.12 3.33 -50.87
C LEU A 155 -25.61 3.03 -51.08
N LEU A 156 -26.35 2.72 -50.00
CA LEU A 156 -27.80 2.52 -50.05
C LEU A 156 -28.53 3.78 -50.52
N LYS A 157 -28.17 4.97 -50.01
CA LYS A 157 -28.74 6.24 -50.46
C LYS A 157 -28.51 6.48 -51.95
N LYS A 158 -27.29 6.20 -52.46
CA LYS A 158 -26.98 6.32 -53.88
C LYS A 158 -27.79 5.33 -54.73
N ALA A 159 -27.90 4.08 -54.31
CA ALA A 159 -28.69 3.07 -55.01
C ALA A 159 -30.18 3.44 -55.07
N ILE A 160 -30.76 3.91 -53.97
CA ILE A 160 -32.16 4.39 -53.93
C ILE A 160 -32.34 5.60 -54.86
N ALA A 161 -31.43 6.58 -54.82
CA ALA A 161 -31.51 7.77 -55.68
C ALA A 161 -31.37 7.45 -57.18
N SER A 162 -30.65 6.38 -57.53
CA SER A 162 -30.57 5.86 -58.91
C SER A 162 -31.89 5.19 -59.33
N LEU A 163 -32.49 4.37 -58.46
CA LEU A 163 -33.78 3.73 -58.72
C LEU A 163 -34.92 4.74 -58.87
N SER A 164 -34.93 5.83 -58.09
CA SER A 164 -35.96 6.88 -58.19
C SER A 164 -35.81 7.82 -59.40
N LYS A 165 -34.81 7.63 -60.25
CA LYS A 165 -34.63 8.39 -61.50
C LYS A 165 -34.99 7.58 -62.76
N GLU A 166 -35.29 6.30 -62.61
CA GLU A 166 -35.67 5.40 -63.71
C GLU A 166 -37.21 5.22 -63.84
N ASP A 167 -37.99 5.84 -62.95
CA ASP A 167 -39.46 6.05 -63.07
C ASP A 167 -39.76 7.50 -63.49
#